data_AF-A0A916I1K9-F1
#
_entry.id   AF-A0A916I1K9-F1
#
_cell.length_a   1.000
_cell.length_b   1.000
_cell.length_c   1.000
_cell.angle_alpha   90.00
_cell.angle_beta   90.00
_cell.angle_gamma   90.00
#
_symmetry.space_group_name_H-M   'P 1'
#
loop_
_entity.id
_entity.type
_entity.pdbx_description
1 polymer ?
#
loop_
_entity_poly.entity_id
_entity_poly.type
_entity_poly.pdbx_seq_one_letter_code
_entity_poly.pdbx_strand_id
1 'polypeptide(L)'
;MHGENQRGTNGPEDEPPPTPAACVEDRAPYLEGLTANQEAGLLALLSEPTVLKAAEKAGVTSRTIYSWLNNDERFAKAYRAARRQFFVHAMTLTQRYAPMAIQALAKIMTDPSCPAGARVSAANGILNYSRDSIELDDLAERVKALEQASTPPPTHAMPPPTPSTPPASEAPPQREAA
;
A
#
# COMPACT_ATOMS: atom_id res chain seq x y z
N MET A 1 53.50 29.56 24.53
CA MET A 1 53.42 29.70 23.07
C MET A 1 52.60 28.49 22.60
N HIS A 2 51.26 28.61 22.51
CA HIS A 2 50.51 28.84 21.25
C HIS A 2 50.80 27.70 20.26
N GLY A 3 49.88 26.91 19.71
CA GLY A 3 48.42 26.73 19.67
C GLY A 3 48.25 25.29 19.10
N GLU A 4 47.15 24.76 18.61
CA GLU A 4 45.79 25.17 18.33
C GLU A 4 44.98 23.87 18.23
N ASN A 5 43.69 24.03 18.48
CA ASN A 5 42.63 23.04 18.49
C ASN A 5 42.18 22.67 17.06
N GLN A 6 42.17 21.39 16.68
CA GLN A 6 41.45 20.83 15.52
C GLN A 6 40.96 19.42 15.95
N ARG A 7 39.69 19.11 16.25
CA ARG A 7 38.36 19.37 15.67
C ARG A 7 38.07 18.53 14.41
N GLY A 8 37.25 17.48 14.59
CA GLY A 8 36.46 16.76 13.56
C GLY A 8 37.28 15.83 12.66
N THR A 9 36.93 14.56 12.44
CA THR A 9 35.63 14.09 11.96
C THR A 9 35.32 12.72 12.56
N ASN A 10 34.47 12.67 13.59
CA ASN A 10 33.68 11.45 13.81
C ASN A 10 32.72 11.39 12.63
N GLY A 11 32.78 10.28 11.87
CA GLY A 11 31.88 10.02 10.75
C GLY A 11 30.41 10.12 11.20
N PRO A 12 29.47 10.29 10.25
CA PRO A 12 28.07 10.39 10.59
C PRO A 12 27.72 9.16 11.42
N GLU A 13 27.34 9.41 12.66
CA GLU A 13 26.90 8.41 13.60
C GLU A 13 25.86 7.54 12.91
N ASP A 14 25.98 6.24 13.13
CA ASP A 14 25.05 5.20 12.73
C ASP A 14 23.72 5.47 13.46
N GLU A 15 23.02 6.51 13.03
CA GLU A 15 21.71 6.88 13.53
C GLU A 15 20.80 5.71 13.14
N PRO A 16 20.29 4.92 14.11
CA PRO A 16 19.35 3.87 13.80
C PRO A 16 18.22 4.51 13.00
N PRO A 17 17.73 3.84 11.92
CA PRO A 17 16.73 4.42 11.04
C PRO A 17 15.61 4.99 11.91
N PRO A 18 15.14 6.22 11.63
CA PRO A 18 14.18 6.91 12.49
C PRO A 18 13.02 5.95 12.74
N THR A 19 12.89 5.49 13.98
CA THR A 19 11.70 4.78 14.42
C THR A 19 10.53 5.68 14.04
N PRO A 20 9.47 5.17 13.41
CA PRO A 20 8.33 5.99 12.98
C PRO A 20 7.50 6.40 14.19
N ALA A 21 8.10 7.16 15.10
CA ALA A 21 7.55 7.63 16.36
C ALA A 21 7.23 9.12 16.24
N ALA A 22 6.32 9.47 15.32
CA ALA A 22 5.63 10.76 15.32
C ALA A 22 4.36 10.74 14.44
N CYS A 23 3.50 9.73 14.59
CA CYS A 23 2.11 9.80 14.12
C CYS A 23 1.19 9.36 15.26
N VAL A 24 0.42 10.31 15.78
CA VAL A 24 -0.62 10.07 16.79
C VAL A 24 -1.65 9.09 16.22
N GLU A 25 -1.76 7.92 16.84
CA GLU A 25 -2.91 6.99 16.92
C GLU A 25 -3.85 6.78 15.72
N ASP A 26 -3.37 6.79 14.48
CA ASP A 26 -4.18 6.27 13.38
C ASP A 26 -4.04 4.74 13.36
N ARG A 27 -4.90 4.06 14.15
CA ARG A 27 -4.95 2.59 14.19
C ARG A 27 -5.15 2.11 12.76
N ALA A 28 -4.17 1.37 12.24
CA ALA A 28 -4.21 0.95 10.85
C ALA A 28 -5.56 0.27 10.53
N PRO A 29 -6.27 0.66 9.45
CA PRO A 29 -7.67 0.32 9.25
C PRO A 29 -7.93 -1.18 9.10
N TYR A 30 -6.88 -1.95 8.80
CA TYR A 30 -6.95 -3.41 8.74
C TYR A 30 -6.99 -4.09 10.12
N LEU A 31 -6.79 -3.37 11.23
CA LEU A 31 -6.86 -3.91 12.60
C LEU A 31 -8.27 -3.85 13.20
N GLU A 32 -9.21 -3.18 12.53
CA GLU A 32 -10.54 -2.95 13.08
C GLU A 32 -11.29 -4.27 13.35
N GLY A 33 -11.76 -4.44 14.59
CA GLY A 33 -12.52 -5.62 15.01
C GLY A 33 -11.69 -6.88 15.29
N LEU A 34 -10.36 -6.79 15.31
CA LEU A 34 -9.49 -7.87 15.79
C LEU A 34 -9.37 -7.86 17.32
N THR A 35 -9.20 -9.04 17.91
CA THR A 35 -8.83 -9.17 19.34
C THR A 35 -7.34 -8.85 19.54
N ALA A 36 -6.92 -8.52 20.76
CA ALA A 36 -5.51 -8.23 21.06
C ALA A 36 -4.55 -9.38 20.66
N ASN A 37 -4.96 -10.64 20.89
CA ASN A 37 -4.17 -11.81 20.49
C ASN A 37 -4.08 -11.95 18.96
N GLN A 38 -5.14 -11.57 18.24
CA GLN A 38 -5.14 -11.54 16.78
C GLN A 38 -4.25 -10.41 16.25
N GLU A 39 -4.29 -9.20 16.84
CA GLU A 39 -3.40 -8.11 16.44
C GLU A 39 -1.93 -8.50 16.64
N ALA A 40 -1.58 -9.11 17.77
CA ALA A 40 -0.25 -9.65 18.02
C ALA A 40 0.13 -10.75 17.00
N GLY A 41 -0.78 -11.67 16.71
CA GLY A 41 -0.60 -12.71 15.70
C GLY A 41 -0.38 -12.15 14.29
N LEU A 42 -1.11 -11.10 13.93
CA LEU A 42 -0.98 -10.40 12.65
C LEU A 42 0.40 -9.76 12.50
N LEU A 43 0.84 -9.00 13.50
CA LEU A 43 2.16 -8.35 13.49
C LEU A 43 3.28 -9.40 13.47
N ALA A 44 3.12 -10.48 14.23
CA ALA A 44 4.08 -11.57 14.22
C ALA A 44 4.18 -12.25 12.84
N LEU A 45 3.05 -12.49 12.16
CA LEU A 45 3.01 -13.03 10.80
C LEU A 45 3.70 -12.15 9.75
N LEU A 46 3.74 -10.83 9.95
CA LEU A 46 4.42 -9.91 9.02
C LEU A 46 5.94 -9.87 9.25
N SER A 47 6.39 -10.17 10.46
CA SER A 47 7.80 -10.06 10.86
C SER A 47 8.57 -11.37 10.83
N GLU A 48 7.89 -12.51 10.98
CA GLU A 48 8.53 -13.82 11.09
C GLU A 48 8.42 -14.62 9.78
N PRO A 49 9.46 -15.41 9.42
CA PRO A 49 9.50 -16.13 8.16
C PRO A 49 8.56 -17.35 8.12
N THR A 50 8.04 -17.80 9.27
CA THR A 50 7.18 -18.99 9.37
C THR A 50 6.03 -18.78 10.35
N VAL A 51 4.92 -19.48 10.12
CA VAL A 51 3.75 -19.48 11.01
C VAL A 51 4.09 -20.00 12.41
N LEU A 52 5.04 -20.94 12.51
CA LEU A 52 5.51 -21.47 13.79
C LEU A 52 6.15 -20.37 14.64
N LYS A 53 7.13 -19.65 14.08
CA LYS A 53 7.81 -18.53 14.76
C LYS A 53 6.85 -17.38 15.06
N ALA A 54 5.94 -17.09 14.14
CA ALA A 54 4.91 -16.09 14.36
C ALA A 54 4.01 -16.45 15.55
N ALA A 55 3.63 -17.72 15.68
CA ALA A 55 2.81 -18.21 16.79
C ALA A 55 3.54 -18.11 18.12
N GLU A 56 4.81 -18.55 18.17
CA GLU A 56 5.68 -18.41 19.35
C GLU A 56 5.79 -16.94 19.79
N LYS A 57 6.07 -16.04 18.85
CA LYS A 57 6.20 -14.59 19.10
C LYS A 57 4.90 -13.95 19.57
N ALA A 58 3.76 -14.40 19.04
CA ALA A 58 2.44 -13.91 19.43
C ALA A 58 1.88 -14.58 20.70
N GLY A 59 2.60 -15.56 21.29
CA GLY A 59 2.14 -16.27 22.48
C GLY A 59 0.94 -17.18 22.26
N VAL A 60 0.74 -17.68 21.03
CA VAL A 60 -0.38 -18.56 20.65
C VAL A 60 0.13 -19.84 19.98
N THR A 61 -0.74 -20.83 19.81
CA THR A 61 -0.38 -22.04 19.06
C THR A 61 -0.46 -21.79 17.55
N SER A 62 0.37 -22.48 16.76
CA SER A 62 0.29 -22.38 15.29
C SER A 62 -1.08 -22.84 14.77
N ARG A 63 -1.71 -23.82 15.42
CA ARG A 63 -3.08 -24.25 15.12
C ARG A 63 -4.07 -23.09 15.26
N THR A 64 -3.91 -22.24 16.28
CA THR A 64 -4.73 -21.04 16.47
C THR A 64 -4.57 -20.09 15.29
N ILE A 65 -3.33 -19.80 14.87
CA ILE A 65 -3.09 -18.93 13.70
C ILE A 65 -3.70 -19.51 12.43
N TYR A 66 -3.52 -20.80 12.16
CA TYR A 66 -4.15 -21.45 10.99
C TYR A 66 -5.68 -21.40 11.07
N SER A 67 -6.26 -21.57 12.25
CA SER A 67 -7.71 -21.42 12.43
C SER A 67 -8.18 -20.01 12.10
N TRP A 68 -7.48 -18.98 12.55
CA TRP A 68 -7.82 -17.60 12.20
C TRP A 68 -7.67 -17.33 10.69
N LEU A 69 -6.59 -17.81 10.06
CA LEU A 69 -6.39 -17.63 8.62
C LEU A 69 -7.46 -18.31 7.76
N ASN A 70 -8.02 -19.43 8.22
CA ASN A 70 -8.93 -20.26 7.42
C ASN A 70 -10.41 -20.04 7.77
N ASN A 71 -10.72 -19.76 9.04
CA ASN A 71 -12.09 -19.74 9.56
C ASN A 71 -12.54 -18.35 10.02
N ASP A 72 -11.62 -17.40 10.20
CA ASP A 72 -11.94 -16.01 10.56
C ASP A 72 -11.69 -15.09 9.37
N GLU A 73 -12.77 -14.75 8.66
CA GLU A 73 -12.69 -13.90 7.48
C GLU A 73 -12.11 -12.50 7.79
N ARG A 74 -12.39 -11.95 8.97
CA ARG A 74 -11.89 -10.63 9.38
C ARG A 74 -10.38 -10.69 9.53
N PHE A 75 -9.87 -11.70 10.23
CA PHE A 75 -8.44 -11.91 10.38
C PHE A 75 -7.75 -12.16 9.03
N ALA A 76 -8.31 -13.02 8.19
CA ALA A 76 -7.75 -13.32 6.87
C ALA A 76 -7.73 -12.08 5.97
N LYS A 77 -8.76 -11.22 6.03
CA LYS A 77 -8.81 -9.95 5.30
C LYS A 77 -7.78 -8.95 5.84
N ALA A 78 -7.68 -8.82 7.16
CA ALA A 78 -6.69 -7.99 7.83
C ALA A 78 -5.26 -8.38 7.44
N TYR A 79 -4.95 -9.68 7.48
CA TYR A 79 -3.64 -10.19 7.08
C TYR A 79 -3.31 -9.90 5.63
N ARG A 80 -4.25 -10.13 4.71
CA ARG A 80 -4.07 -9.81 3.29
C ARG A 80 -3.83 -8.30 3.08
N ALA A 81 -4.57 -7.44 3.78
CA ALA A 81 -4.41 -6.00 3.69
C ALA A 81 -3.06 -5.53 4.24
N ALA A 82 -2.70 -5.97 5.44
CA ALA A 82 -1.44 -5.61 6.09
C ALA A 82 -0.24 -6.11 5.27
N ARG A 83 -0.32 -7.34 4.74
CA ARG A 83 0.73 -7.91 3.88
C ARG A 83 0.89 -7.13 2.57
N ARG A 84 -0.21 -6.66 1.96
CA ARG A 84 -0.13 -5.77 0.78
C ARG A 84 0.59 -4.47 1.12
N GLN A 85 0.23 -3.81 2.22
CA GLN A 85 0.89 -2.57 2.62
C GLN A 85 2.37 -2.76 2.94
N PHE A 86 2.71 -3.83 3.67
CA PHE A 86 4.09 -4.20 3.93
C PHE A 86 4.88 -4.43 2.63
N PHE A 87 4.28 -5.14 1.67
CA PHE A 87 4.91 -5.40 0.38
C PHE A 87 5.10 -4.12 -0.45
N VAL A 88 4.12 -3.20 -0.45
CA VAL A 88 4.26 -1.89 -1.09
C VAL A 88 5.46 -1.15 -0.52
N HIS A 89 5.64 -1.14 0.80
CA HIS A 89 6.80 -0.50 1.43
C HIS A 89 8.12 -1.17 1.03
N ALA A 90 8.19 -2.51 1.08
CA ALA A 90 9.37 -3.27 0.65
C ALA A 90 9.70 -3.04 -0.84
N MET A 91 8.67 -2.89 -1.67
CA MET A 91 8.83 -2.57 -3.09
C MET A 91 9.42 -1.17 -3.28
N THR A 92 8.93 -0.17 -2.55
CA THR A 92 9.50 1.20 -2.58
C THR A 92 10.98 1.19 -2.24
N LEU A 93 11.38 0.41 -1.22
CA LEU A 93 12.80 0.23 -0.88
C LEU A 93 13.59 -0.41 -2.02
N THR A 94 13.04 -1.45 -2.66
CA THR A 94 13.68 -2.11 -3.80
C THR A 94 13.84 -1.15 -4.99
N GLN A 95 12.81 -0.38 -5.31
CA GLN A 95 12.83 0.65 -6.35
C GLN A 95 13.89 1.73 -6.07
N ARG A 96 14.12 2.08 -4.80
CA ARG A 96 15.20 3.00 -4.40
C ARG A 96 16.60 2.48 -4.79
N TYR A 97 16.82 1.17 -4.75
CA TYR A 97 18.09 0.55 -5.13
C TYR A 97 18.21 0.26 -6.63
N ALA A 98 17.12 0.32 -7.39
CA ALA A 98 17.12 -0.01 -8.82
C ALA A 98 18.15 0.81 -9.63
N PRO A 99 18.31 2.14 -9.46
CA PRO A 99 19.33 2.91 -10.19
C PRO A 99 20.76 2.42 -9.90
N MET A 100 21.06 2.05 -8.65
CA MET A 100 22.37 1.50 -8.27
C MET A 100 22.62 0.14 -8.90
N ALA A 101 21.61 -0.73 -8.94
CA ALA A 101 21.69 -2.04 -9.61
C ALA A 101 21.94 -1.87 -11.12
N ILE A 102 21.21 -0.97 -11.78
CA ILE A 102 21.40 -0.67 -13.21
C ILE A 102 22.81 -0.13 -13.48
N GLN A 103 23.35 0.74 -12.64
CA GLN A 103 24.74 1.21 -12.76
C GLN A 103 25.76 0.07 -12.61
N ALA A 104 25.54 -0.86 -11.69
CA ALA A 104 26.41 -2.02 -11.51
C ALA A 104 26.39 -2.94 -12.75
N LEU A 105 25.20 -3.22 -13.30
CA LEU A 105 25.05 -3.98 -14.54
C LEU A 105 25.70 -3.26 -15.73
N ALA A 106 25.56 -1.93 -15.81
CA ALA A 106 26.18 -1.12 -16.86
C ALA A 106 27.72 -1.21 -16.84
N LYS A 107 28.32 -1.15 -15.65
CA LYS A 107 29.76 -1.37 -15.48
C LYS A 107 30.17 -2.76 -15.96
N ILE A 108 29.46 -3.81 -15.52
CA ILE A 108 29.76 -5.20 -15.92
C ILE A 108 29.68 -5.36 -17.44
N MET A 109 28.64 -4.86 -18.11
CA MET A 109 28.48 -5.07 -19.56
C MET A 109 29.55 -4.35 -20.41
N THR A 110 30.09 -3.24 -19.92
CA THR A 110 31.11 -2.44 -20.63
C THR A 110 32.55 -2.82 -20.30
N ASP A 111 32.77 -3.60 -19.23
CA ASP A 111 34.09 -3.98 -18.78
C ASP A 111 34.68 -5.11 -19.65
N PRO A 112 35.75 -4.85 -20.42
CA PRO A 112 36.36 -5.86 -21.28
C PRO A 112 37.04 -6.99 -20.50
N SER A 113 37.33 -6.81 -19.21
CA SER A 113 37.91 -7.85 -18.35
C SER A 113 36.87 -8.88 -17.88
N CYS A 114 35.58 -8.54 -17.94
CA CYS A 114 34.48 -9.45 -17.59
C CYS A 114 34.26 -10.52 -18.69
N PRO A 115 33.98 -11.80 -18.32
CA PRO A 115 33.64 -12.83 -19.28
C PRO A 115 32.45 -12.44 -20.18
N ALA A 116 32.47 -12.88 -21.45
CA ALA A 116 31.41 -12.55 -22.40
C ALA A 116 29.99 -12.91 -21.89
N GLY A 117 29.85 -14.07 -21.22
CA GLY A 117 28.57 -14.47 -20.63
C GLY A 117 28.07 -13.53 -19.53
N ALA A 118 28.96 -12.99 -18.70
CA ALA A 118 28.60 -12.02 -17.65
C ALA A 118 28.13 -10.69 -18.26
N ARG A 119 28.80 -10.23 -19.32
CA ARG A 119 28.43 -9.02 -20.06
C ARG A 119 27.05 -9.16 -20.73
N VAL A 120 26.80 -10.28 -21.41
CA VAL A 120 25.50 -10.58 -22.03
C VAL A 120 24.40 -10.69 -20.98
N SER A 121 24.68 -11.35 -19.85
CA SER A 121 23.71 -11.46 -18.75
C SER A 121 23.35 -10.11 -18.15
N ALA A 122 24.34 -9.22 -17.98
CA ALA A 122 24.09 -7.87 -17.49
C ALA A 122 23.27 -7.03 -18.48
N ALA A 123 23.59 -7.10 -19.78
CA ALA A 123 22.81 -6.45 -20.83
C ALA A 123 21.36 -6.95 -20.85
N ASN A 124 21.15 -8.27 -20.80
CA ASN A 124 19.81 -8.86 -20.72
C ASN A 124 19.05 -8.42 -19.47
N GLY A 125 19.71 -8.31 -18.32
CA GLY A 125 19.11 -7.81 -17.09
C GLY A 125 18.56 -6.39 -17.22
N ILE A 126 19.31 -5.50 -17.89
CA ILE A 126 18.88 -4.12 -18.14
C ILE A 126 17.70 -4.10 -19.13
N LEU A 127 17.78 -4.86 -20.23
CA LEU A 127 16.72 -4.90 -21.25
C LEU A 127 15.40 -5.47 -20.69
N ASN A 128 15.47 -6.52 -19.87
CA ASN A 128 14.31 -7.10 -19.21
C ASN A 128 13.67 -6.10 -18.24
N TYR A 129 14.46 -5.43 -17.39
CA TYR A 129 13.95 -4.40 -16.48
C TYR A 129 13.24 -3.25 -17.24
N SER A 130 13.80 -2.82 -18.37
CA SER A 130 13.17 -1.80 -19.22
C SER A 130 11.84 -2.28 -19.81
N ARG A 131 11.78 -3.52 -20.30
CA ARG A 131 10.56 -4.10 -20.85
C ARG A 131 9.47 -4.23 -19.79
N ASP A 132 9.82 -4.81 -18.64
CA ASP A 132 8.90 -5.02 -17.53
C ASP A 132 8.32 -3.69 -17.02
N SER A 133 9.13 -2.61 -17.02
CA SER A 133 8.68 -1.27 -16.62
C SER A 133 7.60 -0.71 -17.57
N ILE A 134 7.79 -0.85 -18.88
CA ILE A 134 6.80 -0.40 -19.88
C ILE A 134 5.51 -1.22 -19.75
N GLU A 135 5.62 -2.55 -19.64
CA GLU A 135 4.45 -3.42 -19.50
C GLU A 135 3.63 -3.08 -18.22
N LEU A 136 4.30 -2.74 -17.11
CA LEU A 136 3.64 -2.32 -15.87
C LEU A 136 2.95 -0.96 -16.00
N ASP A 137 3.58 0.02 -16.65
CA ASP A 137 2.99 1.34 -16.87
C ASP A 137 1.75 1.26 -17.77
N ASP A 138 1.83 0.51 -18.87
CA ASP A 138 0.70 0.26 -19.78
C ASP A 138 -0.46 -0.44 -19.07
N LEU A 139 -0.16 -1.44 -18.22
CA LEU A 139 -1.18 -2.13 -17.42
C LEU A 139 -1.84 -1.20 -16.41
N ALA A 140 -1.07 -0.35 -15.74
CA ALA A 140 -1.60 0.63 -14.78
C ALA A 140 -2.55 1.61 -15.46
N GLU A 141 -2.21 2.09 -16.66
CA GLU A 141 -3.07 2.98 -17.44
C GLU A 141 -4.37 2.28 -17.86
N ARG A 142 -4.28 1.03 -18.33
CA ARG A 142 -5.46 0.23 -18.71
C ARG A 142 -6.38 -0.04 -17.53
N VAL A 143 -5.84 -0.36 -16.36
CA VAL A 143 -6.64 -0.57 -15.13
C VAL A 143 -7.35 0.72 -14.75
N LYS A 144 -6.65 1.86 -14.74
CA LYS A 144 -7.24 3.16 -14.43
C LYS A 144 -8.39 3.51 -15.38
N ALA A 145 -8.24 3.25 -16.68
CA ALA A 145 -9.31 3.46 -17.65
C ALA A 145 -10.54 2.57 -17.38
N LEU A 146 -10.32 1.30 -17.01
CA LEU A 146 -11.41 0.39 -16.65
C LEU A 146 -12.12 0.80 -15.36
N GLU A 147 -11.39 1.24 -14.34
CA GLU A 147 -11.97 1.73 -13.07
C GLU A 147 -12.84 2.97 -13.28
N GLN A 148 -12.42 3.89 -14.17
CA GLN A 148 -13.21 5.06 -14.54
C GLN A 148 -14.49 4.68 -15.29
N ALA A 149 -14.41 3.71 -16.21
CA ALA A 149 -15.57 3.24 -16.96
C ALA A 149 -16.56 2.42 -16.10
N SER A 150 -16.06 1.74 -15.06
CA SER A 150 -16.85 0.89 -14.17
C SER A 150 -17.44 1.63 -12.96
N THR A 151 -17.07 2.89 -12.72
CA THR A 151 -17.66 3.69 -11.64
C THR A 151 -19.00 4.23 -12.11
N PRO A 152 -20.15 3.76 -11.59
CA PRO A 152 -21.44 4.32 -11.96
C PRO A 152 -21.50 5.80 -11.55
N PRO A 153 -22.13 6.68 -12.35
CA PRO A 153 -22.33 8.06 -11.96
C PRO A 153 -23.08 8.12 -10.61
N PRO A 154 -22.81 9.11 -9.76
CA PRO A 154 -23.46 9.20 -8.45
C PRO A 154 -24.99 9.19 -8.62
N THR A 155 -25.65 8.20 -8.03
CA THR A 155 -27.10 7.92 -8.12
C THR A 155 -27.98 8.99 -7.47
N HIS A 156 -27.50 10.23 -7.27
CA HIS A 156 -28.24 11.28 -6.58
C HIS A 156 -28.27 12.60 -7.38
N ALA A 157 -28.95 12.58 -8.53
CA ALA A 157 -29.37 13.80 -9.22
C ALA A 157 -30.69 13.63 -9.99
N MET A 158 -31.63 12.81 -9.49
CA MET A 158 -33.04 13.08 -9.81
C MET A 158 -33.47 14.23 -8.90
N PRO A 159 -33.85 15.40 -9.45
CA PRO A 159 -34.48 16.44 -8.64
C PRO A 159 -35.70 15.83 -7.93
N PRO A 160 -35.97 16.19 -6.66
CA PRO A 160 -37.14 15.67 -5.96
C PRO A 160 -38.39 15.96 -6.81
N PRO A 161 -39.35 15.03 -6.92
CA PRO A 161 -40.58 15.31 -7.64
C PRO A 161 -41.22 16.55 -7.01
N THR A 162 -41.33 17.62 -7.79
CA THR A 162 -42.03 18.83 -7.36
C THR A 162 -43.44 18.41 -6.95
N PRO A 163 -43.91 18.76 -5.74
CA PRO A 163 -45.29 18.48 -5.37
C PRO A 163 -46.20 19.21 -6.35
N SER A 164 -46.88 18.44 -7.19
CA SER A 164 -47.90 18.93 -8.11
C SER A 164 -48.99 19.57 -7.25
N THR A 165 -49.02 20.90 -7.21
CA THR A 165 -50.04 21.65 -6.48
C THR A 165 -51.34 21.48 -7.26
N PRO A 166 -52.38 20.82 -6.71
CA PRO A 166 -53.64 20.71 -7.42
C PRO A 166 -54.25 22.11 -7.60
N PRO A 167 -54.90 22.40 -8.74
CA PRO A 167 -55.50 23.70 -8.98
C PRO A 167 -56.58 23.97 -7.94
N ALA A 168 -56.58 25.20 -7.41
CA ALA A 168 -57.55 25.68 -6.44
C ALA A 168 -58.98 25.42 -6.92
N SER A 169 -59.75 24.71 -6.10
CA SER A 169 -61.19 24.57 -6.24
C SER A 169 -61.83 25.96 -6.19
N GLU A 170 -62.40 26.41 -7.30
CA GLU A 170 -63.32 27.55 -7.35
C GLU A 170 -64.45 27.33 -6.33
N ALA A 171 -64.65 28.32 -5.46
CA ALA A 171 -65.77 28.36 -4.52
C ALA A 171 -67.05 28.82 -5.25
N PRO A 172 -68.25 28.31 -4.90
CA PRO A 172 -69.51 28.72 -5.53
C PRO A 172 -69.92 30.14 -5.11
N PRO A 173 -70.73 30.85 -5.93
CA PRO A 173 -71.03 32.26 -5.72
C PRO A 173 -71.95 32.47 -4.51
N GLN A 174 -71.69 33.53 -3.75
CA GLN A 174 -72.57 33.98 -2.68
C GLN A 174 -73.90 34.49 -3.28
N ARG A 175 -75.02 33.99 -2.75
CA ARG A 175 -76.35 34.54 -2.99
C ARG A 175 -76.44 35.91 -2.35
N GLU A 176 -76.60 36.94 -3.17
CA GLU A 176 -77.02 38.27 -2.72
C GLU A 176 -78.55 38.31 -2.66
N ALA A 177 -79.06 38.83 -1.56
CA ALA A 177 -80.46 38.91 -1.21
C ALA A 177 -81.15 40.10 -1.88
N ALA A 178 -82.36 39.88 -2.39
CA ALA A 178 -83.46 40.83 -2.44
C ALA A 178 -84.78 40.04 -2.53
#